data_AF-A0A7J4SX21-F1
#
_entry.id   AF-A0A7J4SX21-F1
#
_cell.length_a   1.000
_cell.length_b   1.000
_cell.length_c   1.000
_cell.angle_alpha   90.00
_cell.angle_beta   90.00
_cell.angle_gamma   90.00
#
_symmetry.space_group_name_H-M   'P 1'
#
loop_
_entity.id
_entity.type
_entity.pdbx_description
1 polymer ?
#
loop_
_entity_poly.entity_id
_entity_poly.type
_entity_poly.pdbx_seq_one_letter_code
_entity_poly.pdbx_strand_id
1 'polypeptide(L)'
;MSSKASTNELNPLIGIDIPRLEKEMERYQNILDEQADHAYRVAEQARNLGLDPKPFVEIPRAADLASRTEKLLVEHLESYPVADDIRALLAEHDRETTSIMMAQRVAKGFREKGYDMVKSIDVGLRVGLAILTEAVLVAPLEGISEVRLLNNVDGSAFVSVHFAGPIRAAGGTAQALAVLIADMIRRELKVGPYIPSDGEVERVKEEFGLYRGNLQYRPSPAEIDEIVRACPVMINGESTESIECAGYGRVRNIDEARIRGGVLLVIGEGMCLKAPKIRKHTERLDVPGWDFITKFASKGKEDGDDSDNHGFKTRRVAPIDIFMKDIIAGRPIFGGPQQPGGFRLRYGRGRPSGLAAASLNPASMLVLDDFIT
;
A
#
# COMPACT_ATOMS: atom_id res chain seq x y z
N MET A 1 24.14 -51.25 12.76
CA MET A 1 24.29 -49.99 13.52
C MET A 1 23.05 -49.16 13.29
N SER A 2 22.18 -49.09 14.29
CA SER A 2 20.88 -48.40 14.23
C SER A 2 21.10 -46.88 14.27
N SER A 3 20.68 -46.19 13.21
CA SER A 3 20.60 -44.73 13.17
C SER A 3 19.43 -44.28 14.04
N LYS A 4 19.72 -43.93 15.30
CA LYS A 4 18.78 -43.21 16.16
C LYS A 4 18.46 -41.87 15.47
N ALA A 5 17.21 -41.70 15.07
CA ALA A 5 16.64 -40.40 14.70
C ALA A 5 16.76 -39.44 15.89
N SER A 6 17.08 -38.18 15.60
CA SER A 6 17.19 -37.10 16.58
C SER A 6 15.87 -36.88 17.32
N THR A 7 15.83 -37.21 18.62
CA THR A 7 14.68 -37.08 19.52
C THR A 7 14.36 -35.64 19.97
N ASN A 8 14.70 -34.62 19.17
CA ASN A 8 14.50 -33.20 19.56
C ASN A 8 13.57 -32.42 18.64
N GLU A 9 12.60 -33.08 18.02
CA GLU A 9 11.43 -32.37 17.48
C GLU A 9 10.49 -32.03 18.65
N LEU A 10 10.67 -30.82 19.19
CA LEU A 10 9.68 -30.18 20.06
C LEU A 10 8.39 -30.00 19.26
N ASN A 11 7.51 -31.00 19.26
CA ASN A 11 6.17 -30.84 18.73
C ASN A 11 5.33 -30.07 19.77
N PRO A 12 4.99 -28.80 19.51
CA PRO A 12 4.28 -27.95 20.47
C PRO A 12 2.85 -28.44 20.75
N LEU A 13 2.35 -29.42 19.99
CA LEU A 13 1.01 -29.98 20.10
C LEU A 13 0.96 -31.23 21.00
N ILE A 14 2.10 -31.73 21.48
CA ILE A 14 2.13 -32.88 22.40
C ILE A 14 1.43 -32.49 23.72
N GLY A 15 0.41 -33.26 24.09
CA GLY A 15 -0.39 -33.02 25.30
C GLY A 15 -1.51 -31.99 25.14
N ILE A 16 -1.73 -31.49 23.91
CA ILE A 16 -2.84 -30.58 23.59
C ILE A 16 -4.02 -31.39 23.03
N ASP A 17 -5.19 -31.22 23.63
CA ASP A 17 -6.46 -31.73 23.11
C ASP A 17 -6.97 -30.82 21.98
N ILE A 18 -6.48 -31.06 20.76
CA ILE A 18 -6.81 -30.27 19.57
C ILE A 18 -8.33 -30.27 19.30
N PRO A 19 -9.04 -31.41 19.30
CA PRO A 19 -10.48 -31.42 19.07
C PRO A 19 -11.28 -30.55 20.05
N ARG A 20 -10.90 -30.55 21.34
CA ARG A 20 -11.54 -29.67 22.34
C ARG A 20 -11.29 -28.19 22.01
N LEU A 21 -10.06 -27.81 21.66
CA LEU A 21 -9.70 -26.42 21.35
C LEU A 21 -10.39 -25.91 20.09
N GLU A 22 -10.47 -26.73 19.03
CA GLU A 22 -11.19 -26.38 17.80
C GLU A 22 -12.67 -26.12 18.10
N LYS A 23 -13.30 -26.99 18.90
CA LYS A 23 -14.69 -26.79 19.34
C LYS A 23 -14.88 -25.55 20.21
N GLU A 24 -13.91 -25.22 21.06
CA GLU A 24 -13.93 -23.97 21.84
C GLU A 24 -13.80 -22.73 20.95
N MET A 25 -12.96 -22.78 19.92
CA MET A 25 -12.82 -21.71 18.93
C MET A 25 -14.10 -21.51 18.13
N GLU A 26 -14.73 -22.59 17.65
CA GLU A 26 -16.02 -22.53 16.94
C GLU A 26 -17.11 -21.94 17.83
N ARG A 27 -17.19 -22.39 19.09
CA ARG A 27 -18.16 -21.86 20.06
C ARG A 27 -17.94 -20.36 20.30
N TYR A 28 -16.69 -19.94 20.43
CA TYR A 28 -16.35 -18.54 20.59
C TYR A 28 -16.78 -17.70 19.38
N GLN A 29 -16.50 -18.18 18.17
CA GLN A 29 -16.92 -17.51 16.94
C GLN A 29 -18.45 -17.38 16.85
N ASN A 30 -19.19 -18.45 17.16
CA ASN A 30 -20.66 -18.42 17.18
C ASN A 30 -21.22 -17.39 18.16
N ILE A 31 -20.62 -17.25 19.35
CA ILE A 31 -21.03 -16.23 20.33
C ILE A 31 -20.85 -14.82 19.75
N LEU A 32 -19.72 -14.56 19.07
CA LEU A 32 -19.48 -13.26 18.45
C LEU A 32 -20.48 -12.99 17.32
N ASP A 33 -20.78 -14.00 16.49
CA ASP A 33 -21.71 -13.88 15.38
C ASP A 33 -23.15 -13.61 15.86
N GLU A 34 -23.62 -14.32 16.88
CA GLU A 34 -24.94 -14.11 17.49
C GLU A 34 -25.08 -12.71 18.09
N GLN A 35 -24.05 -12.24 18.79
CA GLN A 35 -24.03 -10.89 19.37
C GLN A 35 -24.00 -9.81 18.29
N ALA A 36 -23.22 -10.01 17.23
CA ALA A 36 -23.21 -9.11 16.08
C ALA A 36 -24.59 -9.06 15.42
N ASP A 37 -25.23 -10.20 15.15
CA ASP A 37 -26.56 -10.26 14.54
C ASP A 37 -27.63 -9.61 15.42
N HIS A 38 -27.53 -9.72 16.75
CA HIS A 38 -28.37 -8.97 17.64
C HIS A 38 -28.19 -7.45 17.47
N ALA A 39 -26.95 -6.96 17.41
CA ALA A 39 -26.68 -5.54 17.19
C ALA A 39 -27.21 -5.04 15.84
N TYR A 40 -27.04 -5.80 14.75
CA TYR A 40 -27.58 -5.46 13.43
C TYR A 40 -29.12 -5.40 13.45
N ARG A 41 -29.80 -6.35 14.11
CA ARG A 41 -31.27 -6.32 14.23
C ARG A 41 -31.77 -5.04 14.91
N VAL A 42 -31.12 -4.61 15.99
CA VAL A 42 -31.46 -3.37 16.69
C VAL A 42 -31.21 -2.16 15.79
N ALA A 43 -30.06 -2.12 15.10
CA ALA A 43 -29.71 -1.03 14.21
C ALA A 43 -30.65 -0.92 13.01
N GLU A 44 -31.04 -2.03 12.40
CA GLU A 44 -32.02 -2.07 11.30
C GLU A 44 -33.40 -1.57 11.76
N GLN A 45 -33.87 -1.97 12.93
CA GLN A 45 -35.12 -1.45 13.49
C GLN A 45 -35.08 0.07 13.65
N ALA A 46 -33.95 0.62 14.12
CA ALA A 46 -33.77 2.06 14.26
C ALA A 46 -33.72 2.78 12.89
N ARG A 47 -32.96 2.24 11.93
CA ARG A 47 -32.81 2.83 10.57
C ARG A 47 -34.13 2.85 9.81
N ASN A 48 -34.99 1.86 9.99
CA ASN A 48 -36.33 1.79 9.40
C ASN A 48 -37.30 2.89 9.89
N LEU A 49 -36.96 3.64 10.95
CA LEU A 49 -37.73 4.81 11.38
C LEU A 49 -37.55 6.01 10.42
N GLY A 50 -36.58 5.97 9.50
CA GLY A 50 -36.36 7.02 8.50
C GLY A 50 -35.82 8.34 9.07
N LEU A 51 -35.17 8.29 10.23
CA LEU A 51 -34.60 9.45 10.92
C LEU A 51 -33.14 9.74 10.54
N ASP A 52 -32.51 8.82 9.80
CA ASP A 52 -31.10 8.87 9.38
C ASP A 52 -30.97 9.01 7.85
N PRO A 53 -29.78 9.34 7.31
CA PRO A 53 -29.57 9.56 5.86
C PRO A 53 -29.95 8.37 4.96
N LYS A 54 -29.87 7.14 5.49
CA LYS A 54 -30.23 5.91 4.78
C LYS A 54 -31.19 5.08 5.65
N PRO A 55 -32.21 4.43 5.05
CA PRO A 55 -33.21 3.64 5.77
C PRO A 55 -32.72 2.21 6.14
N PHE A 56 -31.43 1.92 5.97
CA PHE A 56 -30.81 0.61 6.25
C PHE A 56 -29.43 0.81 6.91
N VAL A 57 -28.85 -0.24 7.46
CA VAL A 57 -27.50 -0.17 8.06
C VAL A 57 -26.42 -0.03 6.98
N GLU A 58 -25.65 1.06 7.06
CA GLU A 58 -24.66 1.44 6.03
C GLU A 58 -23.32 0.68 6.13
N ILE A 59 -23.08 -0.05 7.22
CA ILE A 59 -21.85 -0.85 7.42
C ILE A 59 -22.18 -2.32 7.11
N PRO A 60 -21.74 -2.88 5.97
CA PRO A 60 -22.09 -4.24 5.62
C PRO A 60 -21.17 -5.26 6.31
N ARG A 61 -21.71 -6.41 6.74
CA ARG A 61 -20.89 -7.56 7.22
C ARG A 61 -20.14 -8.19 6.06
N ALA A 62 -18.92 -8.67 6.27
CA ALA A 62 -18.19 -9.47 5.28
C ALA A 62 -17.37 -10.56 5.98
N ALA A 63 -17.41 -11.78 5.46
CA ALA A 63 -16.74 -12.93 6.09
C ALA A 63 -15.24 -13.02 5.71
N ASP A 64 -14.90 -12.63 4.48
CA ASP A 64 -13.57 -12.81 3.91
C ASP A 64 -13.16 -11.63 3.02
N LEU A 65 -11.91 -11.65 2.55
CA LEU A 65 -11.35 -10.64 1.65
C LEU A 65 -12.19 -10.45 0.39
N ALA A 66 -12.66 -11.53 -0.20
CA ALA A 66 -13.48 -11.51 -1.41
C ALA A 66 -14.80 -10.75 -1.19
N SER A 67 -15.53 -11.08 -0.13
CA SER A 67 -16.77 -10.40 0.25
C SER A 67 -16.53 -8.96 0.63
N ARG A 68 -15.42 -8.65 1.34
CA ARG A 68 -15.05 -7.27 1.67
C ARG A 68 -14.80 -6.45 0.41
N THR A 69 -14.09 -7.00 -0.57
CA THR A 69 -13.78 -6.32 -1.83
C THR A 69 -15.06 -5.98 -2.60
N GLU A 70 -15.95 -6.95 -2.76
CA GLU A 70 -17.22 -6.76 -3.46
C GLU A 70 -18.12 -5.73 -2.76
N LYS A 71 -18.22 -5.81 -1.42
CA LYS A 71 -19.04 -4.89 -0.62
C LYS A 71 -18.45 -3.48 -0.57
N LEU A 72 -17.13 -3.35 -0.49
CA LEU A 72 -16.44 -2.07 -0.49
C LEU A 72 -16.69 -1.31 -1.81
N LEU A 73 -16.74 -2.04 -2.93
CA LEU A 73 -16.86 -1.45 -4.27
C LEU A 73 -18.26 -1.59 -4.87
N VAL A 74 -19.29 -1.79 -4.04
CA VAL A 74 -20.66 -2.07 -4.51
C VAL A 74 -21.19 -1.01 -5.49
N GLU A 75 -20.92 0.27 -5.22
CA GLU A 75 -21.33 1.39 -6.08
C GLU A 75 -20.57 1.45 -7.42
N HIS A 76 -19.36 0.88 -7.46
CA HIS A 76 -18.51 0.86 -8.65
C HIS A 76 -18.76 -0.38 -9.51
N LEU A 77 -19.10 -1.50 -8.88
CA LEU A 77 -19.26 -2.80 -9.52
C LEU A 77 -20.62 -2.98 -10.22
N GLU A 78 -21.66 -2.22 -9.86
CA GLU A 78 -22.99 -2.30 -10.50
C GLU A 78 -23.51 -3.76 -10.60
N SER A 79 -23.36 -4.51 -9.50
CA SER A 79 -23.69 -5.95 -9.39
C SER A 79 -22.82 -6.90 -10.23
N TYR A 80 -21.67 -6.46 -10.73
CA TYR A 80 -20.68 -7.35 -11.31
C TYR A 80 -20.10 -8.27 -10.22
N PRO A 81 -20.30 -9.59 -10.30
CA PRO A 81 -19.83 -10.51 -9.27
C PRO A 81 -18.31 -10.63 -9.34
N VAL A 82 -17.62 -10.39 -8.22
CA VAL A 82 -16.16 -10.53 -8.13
C VAL A 82 -15.73 -11.48 -7.02
N ALA A 83 -16.56 -11.70 -6.00
CA ALA A 83 -16.14 -12.44 -4.82
C ALA A 83 -15.68 -13.88 -5.13
N ASP A 84 -16.44 -14.63 -5.91
CA ASP A 84 -16.11 -16.03 -6.22
C ASP A 84 -14.85 -16.16 -7.10
N ASP A 85 -14.67 -15.25 -8.05
CA ASP A 85 -13.46 -15.20 -8.87
C ASP A 85 -12.21 -14.86 -8.04
N ILE A 86 -12.34 -13.94 -7.06
CA ILE A 86 -11.26 -13.64 -6.12
C ILE A 86 -10.90 -14.88 -5.30
N ARG A 87 -11.90 -15.61 -4.77
CA ARG A 87 -11.65 -16.84 -3.99
C ARG A 87 -10.92 -17.90 -4.81
N ALA A 88 -11.39 -18.13 -6.05
CA ALA A 88 -10.78 -19.10 -6.94
C ALA A 88 -9.31 -18.77 -7.22
N LEU A 89 -8.99 -17.51 -7.53
CA LEU A 89 -7.61 -17.10 -7.80
C LEU A 89 -6.73 -17.06 -6.56
N LEU A 90 -7.27 -16.74 -5.37
CA LEU A 90 -6.50 -16.78 -4.12
C LEU A 90 -6.15 -18.20 -3.66
N ALA A 91 -6.89 -19.21 -4.15
CA ALA A 91 -6.57 -20.61 -3.88
C ALA A 91 -5.31 -21.08 -4.65
N GLU A 92 -5.02 -20.46 -5.79
CA GLU A 92 -3.95 -20.85 -6.71
C GLU A 92 -2.76 -19.89 -6.70
N HIS A 93 -3.00 -18.62 -6.40
CA HIS A 93 -2.03 -17.54 -6.52
C HIS A 93 -1.91 -16.73 -5.23
N ASP A 94 -0.78 -16.03 -5.09
CA ASP A 94 -0.61 -15.06 -4.02
C ASP A 94 -1.39 -13.76 -4.32
N ARG A 95 -1.68 -13.02 -3.26
CA ARG A 95 -2.55 -11.83 -3.29
C ARG A 95 -2.13 -10.81 -4.34
N GLU A 96 -0.84 -10.54 -4.49
CA GLU A 96 -0.33 -9.58 -5.46
C GLU A 96 -0.61 -10.03 -6.91
N THR A 97 -0.40 -11.31 -7.21
CA THR A 97 -0.71 -11.87 -8.54
C THR A 97 -2.22 -11.88 -8.78
N THR A 98 -3.01 -12.33 -7.79
CA THR A 98 -4.47 -12.30 -7.85
C THR A 98 -5.00 -10.89 -8.10
N SER A 99 -4.41 -9.88 -7.47
CA SER A 99 -4.85 -8.49 -7.64
C SER A 99 -4.71 -7.99 -9.08
N ILE A 100 -3.60 -8.30 -9.75
CA ILE A 100 -3.33 -7.89 -11.12
C ILE A 100 -4.24 -8.64 -12.09
N MET A 101 -4.35 -9.97 -11.92
CA MET A 101 -5.21 -10.81 -12.76
C MET A 101 -6.69 -10.42 -12.65
N MET A 102 -7.19 -10.20 -11.43
CA MET A 102 -8.56 -9.74 -11.22
C MET A 102 -8.80 -8.36 -11.79
N ALA A 103 -7.86 -7.44 -11.65
CA ALA A 103 -7.98 -6.10 -12.22
C ALA A 103 -8.14 -6.14 -13.75
N GLN A 104 -7.31 -6.93 -14.44
CA GLN A 104 -7.42 -7.13 -15.89
C GLN A 104 -8.73 -7.83 -16.27
N ARG A 105 -9.11 -8.91 -15.56
CA ARG A 105 -10.33 -9.67 -15.84
C ARG A 105 -11.59 -8.83 -15.66
N VAL A 106 -11.66 -8.04 -14.59
CA VAL A 106 -12.78 -7.13 -14.33
C VAL A 106 -12.83 -6.02 -15.37
N ALA A 107 -11.70 -5.38 -15.68
CA ALA A 107 -11.66 -4.32 -16.69
C ALA A 107 -12.14 -4.83 -18.06
N LYS A 108 -11.66 -6.01 -18.48
CA LYS A 108 -12.11 -6.68 -19.71
C LYS A 108 -13.59 -7.04 -19.66
N GLY A 109 -14.06 -7.64 -18.57
CA GLY A 109 -15.47 -8.01 -18.42
C GLY A 109 -16.41 -6.80 -18.44
N PHE A 110 -16.00 -5.66 -17.90
CA PHE A 110 -16.74 -4.40 -18.03
C PHE A 110 -16.80 -3.92 -19.49
N ARG A 111 -15.69 -4.01 -20.24
CA ARG A 111 -15.70 -3.68 -21.67
C ARG A 111 -16.63 -4.59 -22.47
N GLU A 112 -16.63 -5.88 -22.18
CA GLU A 112 -17.49 -6.87 -22.83
C GLU A 112 -18.99 -6.63 -22.53
N LYS A 113 -19.31 -6.09 -21.35
CA LYS A 113 -20.67 -5.66 -20.97
C LYS A 113 -21.10 -4.32 -21.58
N GLY A 114 -20.22 -3.64 -22.33
CA GLY A 114 -20.55 -2.40 -23.06
C GLY A 114 -20.30 -1.10 -22.28
N TYR A 115 -19.69 -1.14 -21.10
CA TYR A 115 -19.26 0.06 -20.39
C TYR A 115 -18.13 0.77 -21.15
N ASP A 116 -17.99 2.09 -20.99
CA ASP A 116 -16.92 2.85 -21.64
C ASP A 116 -15.52 2.45 -21.14
N MET A 117 -14.49 2.90 -21.87
CA MET A 117 -13.10 2.53 -21.58
C MET A 117 -12.61 3.06 -20.23
N VAL A 118 -13.02 4.27 -19.85
CA VAL A 118 -12.59 4.90 -18.60
C VAL A 118 -13.17 4.16 -17.40
N LYS A 119 -14.48 3.90 -17.41
CA LYS A 119 -15.18 3.14 -16.37
C LYS A 119 -14.59 1.74 -16.21
N SER A 120 -14.30 1.05 -17.32
CA SER A 120 -13.66 -0.26 -17.26
C SER A 120 -12.28 -0.24 -16.59
N ILE A 121 -11.45 0.76 -16.90
CA ILE A 121 -10.11 0.89 -16.28
C ILE A 121 -10.24 1.26 -14.80
N ASP A 122 -11.10 2.23 -14.47
CA ASP A 122 -11.33 2.70 -13.10
C ASP A 122 -11.78 1.55 -12.19
N VAL A 123 -12.82 0.80 -12.59
CA VAL A 123 -13.34 -0.31 -11.77
C VAL A 123 -12.30 -1.42 -11.63
N GLY A 124 -11.61 -1.80 -12.70
CA GLY A 124 -10.54 -2.80 -12.64
C GLY A 124 -9.41 -2.39 -11.69
N LEU A 125 -8.98 -1.13 -11.77
CA LEU A 125 -7.93 -0.57 -10.91
C LEU A 125 -8.36 -0.58 -9.43
N ARG A 126 -9.60 -0.16 -9.13
CA ARG A 126 -10.14 -0.16 -7.76
C ARG A 126 -10.24 -1.58 -7.19
N VAL A 127 -10.69 -2.57 -7.98
CA VAL A 127 -10.72 -3.97 -7.55
C VAL A 127 -9.32 -4.49 -7.23
N GLY A 128 -8.35 -4.24 -8.12
CA GLY A 128 -6.95 -4.64 -7.88
C GLY A 128 -6.38 -4.01 -6.60
N LEU A 129 -6.59 -2.71 -6.40
CA LEU A 129 -6.13 -2.00 -5.21
C LEU A 129 -6.84 -2.49 -3.93
N ALA A 130 -8.14 -2.80 -4.00
CA ALA A 130 -8.89 -3.35 -2.88
C ALA A 130 -8.34 -4.71 -2.44
N ILE A 131 -8.04 -5.60 -3.38
CA ILE A 131 -7.43 -6.90 -3.07
C ILE A 131 -6.07 -6.72 -2.38
N LEU A 132 -5.22 -5.81 -2.88
CA LEU A 132 -3.90 -5.53 -2.30
C LEU A 132 -3.96 -4.96 -0.88
N THR A 133 -4.96 -4.13 -0.61
CA THR A 133 -5.16 -3.45 0.67
C THR A 133 -6.10 -4.23 1.61
N GLU A 134 -6.32 -5.51 1.31
CA GLU A 134 -7.19 -6.43 2.04
C GLU A 134 -8.66 -5.97 2.17
N ALA A 135 -9.05 -4.97 1.37
CA ALA A 135 -10.30 -4.24 1.46
C ALA A 135 -10.57 -3.71 2.88
N VAL A 136 -9.50 -3.31 3.59
CA VAL A 136 -9.56 -2.69 4.93
C VAL A 136 -9.28 -1.18 4.85
N LEU A 137 -8.56 -0.75 3.82
CA LEU A 137 -8.14 0.64 3.66
C LEU A 137 -9.09 1.40 2.73
N VAL A 138 -9.22 2.70 2.96
CA VAL A 138 -10.06 3.60 2.14
C VAL A 138 -9.46 3.90 0.76
N ALA A 139 -8.21 3.51 0.51
CA ALA A 139 -7.47 3.84 -0.70
C ALA A 139 -8.17 3.46 -2.04
N PRO A 140 -8.89 2.32 -2.17
CA PRO A 140 -9.65 2.02 -3.38
C PRO A 140 -10.84 2.95 -3.63
N LEU A 141 -11.33 3.65 -2.61
CA LEU A 141 -12.44 4.60 -2.70
C LEU A 141 -11.93 6.03 -2.83
N GLU A 142 -11.08 6.45 -1.89
CA GLU A 142 -10.65 7.85 -1.74
C GLU A 142 -9.22 8.11 -2.24
N GLY A 143 -8.43 7.07 -2.46
CA GLY A 143 -7.04 7.23 -2.92
C GLY A 143 -6.91 7.46 -4.42
N ILE A 144 -7.90 7.00 -5.19
CA ILE A 144 -8.05 7.24 -6.64
C ILE A 144 -9.27 8.14 -6.80
N SER A 145 -9.06 9.41 -7.16
CA SER A 145 -10.18 10.32 -7.41
C SER A 145 -10.87 9.98 -8.73
N GLU A 146 -10.09 9.78 -9.79
CA GLU A 146 -10.61 9.40 -11.11
C GLU A 146 -9.53 8.76 -11.99
N VAL A 147 -9.98 8.14 -13.08
CA VAL A 147 -9.14 7.71 -14.19
C VAL A 147 -9.56 8.48 -15.43
N ARG A 148 -8.60 8.94 -16.24
CA ARG A 148 -8.86 9.63 -17.50
C ARG A 148 -8.09 9.01 -18.65
N LEU A 149 -8.63 9.14 -19.85
CA LEU A 149 -7.90 8.92 -21.09
C LEU A 149 -7.51 10.28 -21.68
N LEU A 150 -6.21 10.54 -21.72
CA LEU A 150 -5.64 11.76 -22.26
C LEU A 150 -4.83 11.45 -23.53
N ASN A 151 -4.36 12.47 -24.23
CA ASN A 151 -3.63 12.32 -25.48
C ASN A 151 -2.20 12.82 -25.37
N ASN A 152 -1.27 12.02 -25.87
CA ASN A 152 0.12 12.40 -26.09
C ASN A 152 0.21 13.49 -27.16
N VAL A 153 1.42 14.06 -27.33
CA VAL A 153 1.66 15.09 -28.35
C VAL A 153 1.39 14.58 -29.77
N ASP A 154 1.66 13.30 -30.03
CA ASP A 154 1.38 12.62 -31.30
C ASP A 154 -0.10 12.25 -31.52
N GLY A 155 -0.98 12.56 -30.55
CA GLY A 155 -2.40 12.26 -30.58
C GLY A 155 -2.78 10.86 -30.05
N SER A 156 -1.81 9.98 -29.77
CA SER A 156 -2.09 8.66 -29.19
C SER A 156 -2.70 8.78 -27.78
N ALA A 157 -3.68 7.93 -27.47
CA ALA A 157 -4.35 7.95 -26.17
C ALA A 157 -3.58 7.12 -25.13
N PHE A 158 -3.53 7.63 -23.89
CA PHE A 158 -2.90 6.97 -22.74
C PHE A 158 -3.74 7.10 -21.47
N VAL A 159 -3.44 6.27 -20.47
CA VAL A 159 -4.13 6.30 -19.17
C VAL A 159 -3.47 7.29 -18.21
N SER A 160 -4.27 8.17 -17.62
CA SER A 160 -3.90 9.05 -16.51
C SER A 160 -4.68 8.66 -15.28
N VAL A 161 -3.99 8.36 -14.18
CA VAL A 161 -4.62 8.00 -12.89
C VAL A 161 -4.47 9.18 -11.95
N HIS A 162 -5.60 9.72 -11.50
CA HIS A 162 -5.63 10.83 -10.57
C HIS A 162 -5.64 10.31 -9.14
N PHE A 163 -4.49 10.44 -8.46
CA PHE A 163 -4.33 10.06 -7.06
C PHE A 163 -4.64 11.23 -6.13
N ALA A 164 -5.31 10.95 -5.03
CA ALA A 164 -5.61 11.92 -3.98
C ALA A 164 -4.79 11.64 -2.71
N GLY A 165 -4.72 12.62 -1.80
CA GLY A 165 -3.96 12.51 -0.54
C GLY A 165 -4.22 11.24 0.29
N PRO A 166 -5.48 10.75 0.41
CA PRO A 166 -5.79 9.50 1.13
C PRO A 166 -5.07 8.25 0.61
N ILE A 167 -4.48 8.27 -0.60
CA ILE A 167 -3.64 7.18 -1.11
C ILE A 167 -2.44 6.87 -0.19
N ARG A 168 -2.04 7.81 0.68
CA ARG A 168 -1.01 7.56 1.70
C ARG A 168 -1.34 6.39 2.61
N ALA A 169 -2.62 6.21 2.95
CA ALA A 169 -3.08 5.16 3.85
C ALA A 169 -2.80 3.74 3.29
N ALA A 170 -2.77 3.60 1.96
CA ALA A 170 -2.46 2.33 1.28
C ALA A 170 -1.03 1.83 1.57
N GLY A 171 -0.12 2.76 1.88
CA GLY A 171 1.32 2.52 1.97
C GLY A 171 2.00 2.44 0.60
N GLY A 172 3.32 2.69 0.59
CA GLY A 172 4.11 2.82 -0.64
C GLY A 172 4.04 1.61 -1.59
N THR A 173 3.93 0.38 -1.06
CA THR A 173 3.85 -0.81 -1.91
C THR A 173 2.55 -0.84 -2.71
N ALA A 174 1.41 -0.55 -2.07
CA ALA A 174 0.11 -0.52 -2.75
C ALA A 174 0.03 0.65 -3.73
N GLN A 175 0.62 1.81 -3.41
CA GLN A 175 0.74 2.95 -4.33
C GLN A 175 1.43 2.57 -5.64
N ALA A 176 2.61 1.96 -5.55
CA ALA A 176 3.35 1.57 -6.75
C ALA A 176 2.71 0.40 -7.50
N LEU A 177 2.10 -0.57 -6.79
CA LEU A 177 1.34 -1.63 -7.43
C LEU A 177 0.07 -1.12 -8.12
N ALA A 178 -0.55 -0.03 -7.66
CA ALA A 178 -1.66 0.61 -8.37
C ALA A 178 -1.21 1.11 -9.76
N VAL A 179 -0.02 1.70 -9.85
CA VAL A 179 0.57 2.13 -11.14
C VAL A 179 0.84 0.92 -12.04
N LEU A 180 1.36 -0.18 -11.48
CA LEU A 180 1.55 -1.43 -12.20
C LEU A 180 0.22 -2.02 -12.71
N ILE A 181 -0.80 -2.06 -11.86
CA ILE A 181 -2.13 -2.55 -12.23
C ILE A 181 -2.71 -1.71 -13.37
N ALA A 182 -2.61 -0.38 -13.29
CA ALA A 182 -3.06 0.51 -14.36
C ALA A 182 -2.34 0.20 -15.68
N ASP A 183 -1.03 -0.07 -15.64
CA ASP A 183 -0.25 -0.48 -16.80
C ASP A 183 -0.68 -1.86 -17.36
N MET A 184 -1.03 -2.80 -16.49
CA MET A 184 -1.49 -4.13 -16.92
C MET A 184 -2.89 -4.06 -17.55
N ILE A 185 -3.79 -3.25 -17.00
CA ILE A 185 -5.12 -3.03 -17.56
C ILE A 185 -5.02 -2.33 -18.92
N ARG A 186 -4.23 -1.24 -19.03
CA ARG A 186 -4.13 -0.48 -20.28
C ARG A 186 -3.57 -1.32 -21.42
N ARG A 187 -2.68 -2.28 -21.14
CA ARG A 187 -2.20 -3.26 -22.13
C ARG A 187 -3.29 -4.24 -22.54
N GLU A 188 -4.02 -4.81 -21.58
CA GLU A 188 -5.14 -5.72 -21.86
C GLU A 188 -6.20 -5.06 -22.74
N LEU A 189 -6.46 -3.77 -22.50
CA LEU A 189 -7.43 -2.97 -23.26
C LEU A 189 -6.83 -2.25 -24.48
N LYS A 190 -5.56 -2.51 -24.82
CA LYS A 190 -4.85 -1.98 -26.00
C LYS A 190 -4.78 -0.45 -26.06
N VAL A 191 -4.65 0.20 -24.91
CA VAL A 191 -4.37 1.64 -24.79
C VAL A 191 -2.85 1.87 -24.84
N GLY A 192 -2.44 2.93 -25.54
CA GLY A 192 -1.04 3.30 -25.73
C GLY A 192 -0.33 3.70 -24.43
N PRO A 193 1.01 3.71 -24.41
CA PRO A 193 1.77 4.21 -23.28
C PRO A 193 1.71 5.74 -23.19
N TYR A 194 1.86 6.25 -21.97
CA TYR A 194 2.14 7.67 -21.73
C TYR A 194 3.53 8.06 -22.26
N ILE A 195 3.61 9.18 -22.97
CA ILE A 195 4.84 9.77 -23.48
C ILE A 195 4.91 11.20 -22.95
N PRO A 196 5.63 11.45 -21.83
CA PRO A 196 5.68 12.75 -21.20
C PRO A 196 6.40 13.78 -22.06
N SER A 197 5.85 15.00 -22.10
CA SER A 197 6.56 16.20 -22.53
C SER A 197 7.52 16.69 -21.45
N ASP A 198 8.54 17.48 -21.85
CA ASP A 198 9.49 18.06 -20.90
C ASP A 198 8.79 18.95 -19.86
N GLY A 199 7.74 19.67 -20.26
CA GLY A 199 6.94 20.48 -19.34
C GLY A 199 6.26 19.66 -18.24
N GLU A 200 5.74 18.47 -18.57
CA GLU A 200 5.12 17.56 -17.58
C GLU A 200 6.15 17.02 -16.59
N VAL A 201 7.36 16.73 -17.05
CA VAL A 201 8.46 16.24 -16.20
C VAL A 201 8.98 17.35 -15.29
N GLU A 202 9.25 18.53 -15.83
CA GLU A 202 9.72 19.68 -15.05
C GLU A 202 8.68 20.17 -14.04
N ARG A 203 7.39 20.04 -14.36
CA ARG A 203 6.30 20.28 -13.40
C ARG A 203 6.44 19.38 -12.18
N VAL A 204 6.66 18.08 -12.34
CA VAL A 204 6.82 17.17 -11.20
C VAL A 204 8.07 17.54 -10.38
N LYS A 205 9.18 17.92 -11.03
CA LYS A 205 10.40 18.40 -10.33
C LYS A 205 10.12 19.64 -9.49
N GLU A 206 9.41 20.62 -10.04
CA GLU A 206 9.01 21.82 -9.33
C GLU A 206 8.09 21.51 -8.13
N GLU A 207 7.11 20.64 -8.31
CA GLU A 207 6.21 20.21 -7.23
C GLU A 207 6.99 19.59 -6.07
N PHE A 208 7.95 18.69 -6.33
CA PHE A 208 8.82 18.12 -5.28
C PHE A 208 9.65 19.19 -4.57
N GLY A 209 10.17 20.19 -5.30
CA GLY A 209 10.95 21.30 -4.73
C GLY A 209 10.13 22.23 -3.84
N LEU A 210 8.86 22.45 -4.18
CA LEU A 210 7.95 23.31 -3.42
C LEU A 210 7.23 22.59 -2.28
N TYR A 211 7.08 21.26 -2.35
CA TYR A 211 6.33 20.49 -1.36
C TYR A 211 6.97 20.55 0.02
N ARG A 212 6.17 20.95 1.02
CA ARG A 212 6.58 21.08 2.43
C ARG A 212 6.11 19.94 3.31
N GLY A 213 5.25 19.06 2.81
CA GLY A 213 4.85 17.85 3.53
C GLY A 213 6.02 16.88 3.74
N ASN A 214 5.96 16.11 4.82
CA ASN A 214 6.94 15.08 5.09
C ASN A 214 6.74 13.90 4.13
N LEU A 215 7.80 13.57 3.39
CA LEU A 215 7.90 12.37 2.55
C LEU A 215 8.91 11.41 3.17
N GLN A 216 8.59 10.12 3.19
CA GLN A 216 9.55 9.08 3.60
C GLN A 216 10.79 9.04 2.70
N TYR A 217 10.63 9.43 1.44
CA TYR A 217 11.69 9.50 0.46
C TYR A 217 11.44 10.67 -0.50
N ARG A 218 12.46 11.52 -0.65
CA ARG A 218 12.45 12.63 -1.61
C ARG A 218 13.42 12.30 -2.74
N PRO A 219 12.93 11.88 -3.92
CA PRO A 219 13.79 11.60 -5.06
C PRO A 219 14.49 12.88 -5.52
N SER A 220 15.72 12.71 -6.00
CA SER A 220 16.47 13.78 -6.67
C SER A 220 15.81 14.19 -8.00
N PRO A 221 16.09 15.39 -8.53
CA PRO A 221 15.57 15.81 -9.83
C PRO A 221 15.91 14.83 -10.98
N ALA A 222 17.07 14.17 -10.93
CA ALA A 222 17.45 13.16 -11.92
C ALA A 222 16.60 11.89 -11.81
N GLU A 223 16.28 11.46 -10.58
CA GLU A 223 15.39 10.32 -10.35
C GLU A 223 13.96 10.61 -10.78
N ILE A 224 13.48 11.83 -10.53
CA ILE A 224 12.18 12.29 -11.00
C ILE A 224 12.13 12.27 -12.52
N ASP A 225 13.16 12.78 -13.20
CA ASP A 225 13.23 12.76 -14.67
C ASP A 225 13.13 11.32 -15.21
N GLU A 226 13.96 10.43 -14.67
CA GLU A 226 14.03 9.04 -15.13
C GLU A 226 12.73 8.28 -14.85
N ILE A 227 12.13 8.41 -13.66
CA ILE A 227 10.92 7.66 -13.28
C ILE A 227 9.69 8.15 -14.05
N VAL A 228 9.53 9.48 -14.21
CA VAL A 228 8.37 10.05 -14.91
C VAL A 228 8.43 9.71 -16.39
N ARG A 229 9.63 9.76 -17.01
CA ARG A 229 9.82 9.42 -18.43
C ARG A 229 9.65 7.94 -18.73
N ALA A 230 10.00 7.08 -17.79
CA ALA A 230 9.89 5.63 -17.97
C ALA A 230 8.49 5.08 -17.66
N CYS A 231 7.69 5.79 -16.86
CA CYS A 231 6.38 5.29 -16.43
C CYS A 231 5.37 5.28 -17.61
N PRO A 232 4.78 4.12 -17.95
CA PRO A 232 3.87 4.01 -19.10
C PRO A 232 2.45 4.53 -18.83
N VAL A 233 2.18 4.99 -17.60
CA VAL A 233 0.91 5.56 -17.15
C VAL A 233 1.24 6.90 -16.51
N MET A 234 0.42 7.92 -16.75
CA MET A 234 0.62 9.21 -16.11
C MET A 234 0.14 9.15 -14.66
N ILE A 235 1.07 9.33 -13.71
CA ILE A 235 0.75 9.53 -12.30
C ILE A 235 0.31 10.99 -12.15
N ASN A 236 -1.00 11.21 -12.02
CA ASN A 236 -1.63 12.51 -11.92
C ASN A 236 -2.41 12.62 -10.60
N GLY A 237 -3.13 13.71 -10.39
CA GLY A 237 -3.90 13.89 -9.17
C GLY A 237 -4.48 15.28 -9.02
N GLU A 238 -5.37 15.41 -8.03
CA GLU A 238 -5.91 16.70 -7.63
C GLU A 238 -4.87 17.51 -6.86
N SER A 239 -4.99 18.83 -6.94
CA SER A 239 -4.17 19.74 -6.16
C SER A 239 -4.59 19.74 -4.69
N THR A 240 -3.69 19.29 -3.83
CA THR A 240 -3.95 19.14 -2.39
C THR A 240 -3.34 20.27 -1.57
N GLU A 241 -2.33 20.97 -2.09
CA GLU A 241 -1.69 22.09 -1.40
C GLU A 241 -2.23 23.44 -1.88
N SER A 242 -2.06 24.47 -1.06
CA SER A 242 -2.37 25.86 -1.42
C SER A 242 -1.28 26.54 -2.25
N ILE A 243 -0.09 25.93 -2.35
CA ILE A 243 1.07 26.50 -3.04
C ILE A 243 0.95 26.26 -4.55
N GLU A 244 1.12 27.32 -5.33
CA GLU A 244 1.17 27.29 -6.79
C GLU A 244 2.59 27.11 -7.32
N CYS A 245 2.73 26.33 -8.40
CA CYS A 245 3.94 26.24 -9.20
C CYS A 245 4.12 27.52 -10.02
N ALA A 246 5.29 28.15 -9.91
CA ALA A 246 5.62 29.42 -10.53
C ALA A 246 6.17 29.26 -11.96
N GLY A 247 6.95 28.22 -12.22
CA GLY A 247 7.57 27.97 -13.53
C GLY A 247 6.65 27.19 -14.46
N TYR A 248 6.22 26.01 -14.02
CA TYR A 248 5.43 25.05 -14.78
C TYR A 248 3.98 24.95 -14.26
N GLY A 249 3.40 26.08 -13.85
CA GLY A 249 2.04 26.13 -13.31
C GLY A 249 0.96 25.67 -14.31
N ARG A 250 1.11 25.95 -15.61
CA ARG A 250 0.15 25.52 -16.64
C ARG A 250 0.84 24.64 -17.66
N VAL A 251 0.59 23.34 -17.57
CA VAL A 251 1.15 22.32 -18.45
C VAL A 251 0.01 21.48 -19.00
N ARG A 252 0.19 20.96 -20.21
CA ARG A 252 -0.78 20.04 -20.83
C ARG A 252 -1.08 18.87 -19.90
N ASN A 253 -2.31 18.35 -19.95
CA ASN A 253 -2.75 17.19 -19.17
C ASN A 253 -2.75 17.40 -17.63
N ILE A 254 -2.46 18.61 -17.15
CA ILE A 254 -2.49 18.97 -15.72
C ILE A 254 -3.43 20.17 -15.56
N ASP A 255 -4.54 19.96 -14.83
CA ASP A 255 -5.65 20.92 -14.80
C ASP A 255 -5.33 22.19 -14.00
N GLU A 256 -4.67 22.04 -12.84
CA GLU A 256 -4.42 23.12 -11.88
C GLU A 256 -2.94 23.47 -11.74
N ALA A 257 -2.65 24.69 -11.29
CA ALA A 257 -1.29 25.17 -11.04
C ALA A 257 -0.74 24.79 -9.66
N ARG A 258 -1.58 24.28 -8.77
CA ARG A 258 -1.21 23.96 -7.39
C ARG A 258 -0.59 22.56 -7.26
N ILE A 259 0.18 22.35 -6.20
CA ILE A 259 0.88 21.07 -5.97
C ILE A 259 -0.10 19.93 -5.72
N ARG A 260 0.16 18.80 -6.39
CA ARG A 260 -0.62 17.55 -6.31
C ARG A 260 0.04 16.57 -5.35
N GLY A 261 -0.33 16.59 -4.06
CA GLY A 261 0.31 15.76 -3.03
C GLY A 261 0.19 14.25 -3.30
N GLY A 262 -0.92 13.79 -3.88
CA GLY A 262 -1.10 12.39 -4.28
C GLY A 262 -0.03 11.91 -5.27
N VAL A 263 0.33 12.74 -6.25
CA VAL A 263 1.40 12.46 -7.23
C VAL A 263 2.74 12.28 -6.52
N LEU A 264 3.07 13.19 -5.60
CA LEU A 264 4.35 13.18 -4.88
C LEU A 264 4.49 11.96 -3.96
N LEU A 265 3.39 11.54 -3.33
CA LEU A 265 3.34 10.32 -2.52
C LEU A 265 3.59 9.08 -3.37
N VAL A 266 2.87 8.93 -4.48
CA VAL A 266 2.98 7.75 -5.34
C VAL A 266 4.35 7.67 -6.01
N ILE A 267 4.92 8.78 -6.46
CA ILE A 267 6.27 8.79 -7.05
C ILE A 267 7.33 8.55 -5.97
N GLY A 268 7.32 9.35 -4.89
CA GLY A 268 8.36 9.32 -3.86
C GLY A 268 8.29 8.09 -2.94
N GLU A 269 7.17 7.93 -2.22
CA GLU A 269 6.98 6.85 -1.24
C GLU A 269 6.61 5.51 -1.88
N GLY A 270 6.04 5.56 -3.09
CA GLY A 270 5.70 4.38 -3.88
C GLY A 270 6.82 3.96 -4.83
N MET A 271 6.85 4.53 -6.03
CA MET A 271 7.67 4.09 -7.16
C MET A 271 9.16 4.09 -6.83
N CYS A 272 9.69 5.18 -6.25
CA CYS A 272 11.11 5.27 -5.92
C CYS A 272 11.45 4.46 -4.65
N LEU A 273 10.82 4.75 -3.51
CA LEU A 273 11.16 4.11 -2.23
C LEU A 273 10.91 2.59 -2.22
N LYS A 274 9.90 2.10 -2.96
CA LYS A 274 9.56 0.66 -3.01
C LYS A 274 10.02 -0.02 -4.30
N ALA A 275 10.85 0.63 -5.12
CA ALA A 275 11.41 0.04 -6.34
C ALA A 275 11.96 -1.39 -6.16
N PRO A 276 12.73 -1.73 -5.11
CA PRO A 276 13.22 -3.10 -4.91
C PRO A 276 12.12 -4.14 -4.75
N LYS A 277 11.02 -3.78 -4.09
CA LYS A 277 9.89 -4.68 -3.87
C LYS A 277 9.07 -4.84 -5.14
N ILE A 278 8.85 -3.74 -5.88
CA ILE A 278 8.14 -3.75 -7.16
C ILE A 278 8.88 -4.57 -8.20
N ARG A 279 10.20 -4.41 -8.29
CA ARG A 279 11.07 -5.24 -9.14
C ARG A 279 10.83 -6.73 -8.95
N LYS A 280 10.77 -7.20 -7.70
CA LYS A 280 10.50 -8.61 -7.39
C LYS A 280 9.17 -9.09 -7.97
N HIS A 281 8.13 -8.24 -7.95
CA HIS A 281 6.83 -8.58 -8.51
C HIS A 281 6.85 -8.56 -10.04
N THR A 282 7.47 -7.54 -10.66
CA THR A 282 7.54 -7.42 -12.12
C THR A 282 8.38 -8.53 -12.75
N GLU A 283 9.50 -8.93 -12.13
CA GLU A 283 10.32 -10.07 -12.57
C GLU A 283 9.58 -11.40 -12.43
N ARG A 284 8.85 -11.60 -11.32
CA ARG A 284 8.08 -12.84 -11.10
C ARG A 284 6.93 -13.01 -12.09
N LEU A 285 6.31 -11.91 -12.50
CA LEU A 285 5.18 -11.88 -13.43
C LEU A 285 5.60 -11.66 -14.88
N ASP A 286 6.90 -11.57 -15.15
CA ASP A 286 7.48 -11.29 -16.47
C ASP A 286 6.82 -10.07 -17.15
N VAL A 287 6.65 -8.97 -16.41
CA VAL A 287 5.96 -7.78 -16.92
C VAL A 287 6.87 -7.02 -17.89
N PRO A 288 6.54 -6.93 -19.20
CA PRO A 288 7.42 -6.29 -20.16
C PRO A 288 7.59 -4.80 -19.90
N GLY A 289 8.77 -4.22 -20.14
CA GLY A 289 8.97 -2.77 -20.11
C GLY A 289 9.00 -2.13 -18.72
N TRP A 290 9.09 -2.94 -17.65
CA TRP A 290 9.33 -2.47 -16.28
C TRP A 290 10.80 -2.53 -15.86
N ASP A 291 11.71 -2.83 -16.77
CA ASP A 291 13.16 -2.94 -16.49
C ASP A 291 13.76 -1.65 -15.92
N PHE A 292 13.13 -0.49 -16.18
CA PHE A 292 13.55 0.79 -15.63
C PHE A 292 13.56 0.80 -14.10
N ILE A 293 12.65 0.05 -13.44
CA ILE A 293 12.57 0.00 -11.97
C ILE A 293 13.83 -0.62 -11.35
N THR A 294 14.57 -1.43 -12.12
CA THR A 294 15.81 -2.08 -11.68
C THR A 294 16.89 -1.07 -11.34
N LYS A 295 16.97 0.05 -12.07
CA LYS A 295 17.95 1.11 -11.79
C LYS A 295 17.71 1.77 -10.43
N PHE A 296 16.44 2.01 -10.09
CA PHE A 296 16.04 2.54 -8.78
C PHE A 296 16.22 1.53 -7.66
N ALA A 297 15.97 0.25 -7.95
CA ALA A 297 16.16 -0.83 -6.98
C ALA A 297 17.63 -1.03 -6.59
N SER A 298 18.57 -0.76 -7.50
CA SER A 298 20.01 -0.93 -7.29
C SER A 298 20.65 0.24 -6.53
N LYS A 299 20.18 1.48 -6.72
CA LYS A 299 20.75 2.68 -6.08
C LYS A 299 20.60 2.72 -4.56
N GLY A 300 19.57 2.07 -4.00
CA GLY A 300 19.44 1.89 -2.55
C GLY A 300 20.56 1.04 -1.90
N LYS A 301 21.42 0.40 -2.71
CA LYS A 301 22.64 -0.28 -2.25
C LYS A 301 23.91 0.57 -2.40
N GLU A 302 23.93 1.55 -3.29
CA GLU A 302 25.13 2.37 -3.57
C GLU A 302 25.36 3.41 -2.46
N ASP A 303 24.31 4.01 -1.90
CA ASP A 303 24.43 4.97 -0.79
C ASP A 303 24.78 4.32 0.58
N GLY A 304 25.02 3.02 0.63
CA GLY A 304 25.29 2.27 1.87
C GLY A 304 26.43 1.25 1.85
N ASP A 305 27.07 0.99 0.71
CA ASP A 305 28.18 0.00 0.65
C ASP A 305 29.16 0.26 -0.51
N ASP A 306 29.40 1.52 -0.90
CA ASP A 306 30.50 1.82 -1.83
C ASP A 306 31.84 1.90 -1.08
N SER A 307 32.28 0.71 -0.64
CA SER A 307 33.68 0.38 -0.61
C SER A 307 33.82 -1.10 -0.97
N ASP A 308 33.94 -1.37 -2.27
CA ASP A 308 34.53 -2.60 -2.81
C ASP A 308 36.02 -2.67 -2.42
N ASN A 309 36.25 -2.80 -1.12
CA ASN A 309 37.52 -3.17 -0.54
C ASN A 309 37.28 -4.56 0.07
N HIS A 310 38.02 -5.56 -0.39
CA HIS A 310 38.08 -6.92 0.17
C HIS A 310 38.71 -6.92 1.59
N GLY A 311 38.25 -6.02 2.47
CA GLY A 311 38.62 -5.86 3.85
C GLY A 311 37.54 -6.43 4.78
N PHE A 312 37.98 -6.88 5.95
CA PHE A 312 37.14 -7.42 7.02
C PHE A 312 35.90 -6.55 7.31
N LYS A 313 34.69 -7.03 6.96
CA LYS A 313 33.43 -6.42 7.39
C LYS A 313 33.33 -6.52 8.92
N THR A 314 33.50 -5.40 9.61
CA THR A 314 33.44 -5.33 11.07
C THR A 314 32.06 -5.79 11.54
N ARG A 315 31.97 -6.76 12.46
CA ARG A 315 30.69 -7.23 13.05
C ARG A 315 29.99 -6.22 13.98
N ARG A 316 30.49 -4.99 14.07
CA ARG A 316 29.93 -3.93 14.93
C ARG A 316 28.87 -3.18 14.13
N VAL A 317 27.66 -3.13 14.67
CA VAL A 317 26.56 -2.34 14.10
C VAL A 317 26.89 -0.86 14.29
N ALA A 318 26.74 -0.03 13.26
CA ALA A 318 26.93 1.41 13.40
C ALA A 318 25.81 2.06 14.24
N PRO A 319 26.09 3.07 15.09
CA PRO A 319 25.05 3.80 15.81
C PRO A 319 24.06 4.45 14.85
N ILE A 320 22.75 4.35 15.15
CA ILE A 320 21.67 4.99 14.39
C ILE A 320 21.17 6.18 15.20
N ASP A 321 21.29 7.39 14.68
CA ASP A 321 20.95 8.65 15.35
C ASP A 321 19.65 9.29 14.84
N ILE A 322 18.92 8.60 13.94
CA ILE A 322 17.71 9.13 13.28
C ILE A 322 16.66 9.61 14.30
N PHE A 323 16.49 8.88 15.41
CA PHE A 323 15.53 9.23 16.45
C PHE A 323 15.89 10.51 17.24
N MET A 324 17.13 11.03 17.08
CA MET A 324 17.60 12.25 17.71
C MET A 324 17.38 13.50 16.85
N LYS A 325 16.95 13.37 15.59
CA LYS A 325 16.84 14.51 14.66
C LYS A 325 15.61 15.40 14.93
N ASP A 326 14.53 14.81 15.42
CA ASP A 326 13.24 15.49 15.65
C ASP A 326 12.87 15.50 17.15
N ILE A 327 13.71 16.13 17.98
CA ILE A 327 13.43 16.24 19.41
C ILE A 327 12.39 17.34 19.64
N ILE A 328 11.19 16.92 20.04
CA ILE A 328 10.07 17.81 20.38
C ILE A 328 10.10 18.08 21.89
N ALA A 329 9.82 19.32 22.30
CA ALA A 329 9.67 19.67 23.71
C ALA A 329 8.64 18.75 24.41
N GLY A 330 9.00 18.22 25.57
CA GLY A 330 8.17 17.27 26.33
C GLY A 330 8.32 15.80 25.93
N ARG A 331 9.14 15.46 24.92
CA ARG A 331 9.49 14.06 24.61
C ARG A 331 10.90 13.75 25.16
N PRO A 332 11.03 12.99 26.26
CA PRO A 332 12.32 12.67 26.84
C PRO A 332 13.13 11.72 25.97
N ILE A 333 14.46 11.81 26.09
CA ILE A 333 15.40 10.89 25.46
C ILE A 333 15.95 9.98 26.55
N PHE A 334 15.65 8.68 26.46
CA PHE A 334 15.99 7.70 27.48
C PHE A 334 17.39 7.06 27.31
N GLY A 335 18.09 7.35 26.22
CA GLY A 335 19.44 6.86 25.99
C GLY A 335 20.01 7.30 24.64
N GLY A 336 21.31 7.56 24.60
CA GLY A 336 22.03 7.90 23.37
C GLY A 336 22.21 6.68 22.44
N PRO A 337 22.47 6.91 21.14
CA PRO A 337 22.60 5.84 20.16
C PRO A 337 23.77 4.92 20.49
N GLN A 338 23.47 3.65 20.78
CA GLN A 338 24.44 2.62 21.22
C GLN A 338 25.32 3.04 22.41
N GLN A 339 24.83 3.91 23.30
CA GLN A 339 25.58 4.34 24.48
C GLN A 339 25.24 3.47 25.71
N PRO A 340 26.25 3.06 26.51
CA PRO A 340 26.02 2.45 27.82
C PRO A 340 25.19 3.38 28.72
N GLY A 341 24.21 2.81 29.43
CA GLY A 341 23.29 3.56 30.29
C GLY A 341 21.85 3.63 29.75
N GLY A 342 21.64 3.33 28.47
CA GLY A 342 20.30 3.14 27.89
C GLY A 342 19.69 1.75 28.16
N PHE A 343 18.60 1.43 27.46
CA PHE A 343 17.93 0.13 27.59
C PHE A 343 18.83 -1.02 27.16
N ARG A 344 19.12 -1.93 28.10
CA ARG A 344 19.86 -3.17 27.81
C ARG A 344 18.99 -4.13 26.99
N LEU A 345 19.38 -4.39 25.75
CA LEU A 345 18.70 -5.35 24.88
C LEU A 345 18.80 -6.78 25.43
N ARG A 346 17.66 -7.48 25.49
CA ARG A 346 17.58 -8.92 25.75
C ARG A 346 16.67 -9.55 24.71
N TYR A 347 17.20 -10.52 23.96
CA TYR A 347 16.38 -11.28 23.02
C TYR A 347 15.36 -12.13 23.78
N GLY A 348 14.13 -12.10 23.31
CA GLY A 348 13.02 -12.85 23.88
C GLY A 348 11.70 -12.34 23.34
N ARG A 349 10.68 -13.19 23.39
CA ARG A 349 9.30 -12.82 23.06
C ARG A 349 8.45 -13.11 24.28
N GLY A 350 8.07 -12.05 24.99
CA GLY A 350 7.12 -12.16 26.09
C GLY A 350 5.70 -12.32 25.55
N ARG A 351 4.77 -12.71 26.42
CA ARG A 351 3.34 -12.72 26.09
C ARG A 351 2.83 -11.37 25.55
N PRO A 352 3.21 -10.20 26.11
CA PRO A 352 2.73 -8.91 25.61
C PRO A 352 3.57 -8.33 24.45
N SER A 353 4.68 -8.96 24.05
CA SER A 353 5.59 -8.44 23.00
C SER A 353 5.68 -9.36 21.79
N GLY A 354 6.37 -8.90 20.74
CA GLY A 354 6.71 -9.71 19.58
C GLY A 354 6.37 -9.04 18.26
N LEU A 355 5.08 -8.86 17.96
CA LEU A 355 4.62 -8.39 16.63
C LEU A 355 5.39 -7.15 16.15
N ALA A 356 5.31 -6.07 16.94
CA ALA A 356 6.13 -4.88 16.79
C ALA A 356 6.43 -4.19 18.14
N ALA A 357 5.97 -4.78 19.25
CA ALA A 357 6.13 -4.25 20.59
C ALA A 357 7.36 -4.87 21.27
N ALA A 358 8.08 -4.04 22.02
CA ALA A 358 9.12 -4.46 22.96
C ALA A 358 8.53 -4.56 24.38
N SER A 359 9.25 -5.23 25.28
CA SER A 359 8.88 -5.28 26.70
C SER A 359 9.94 -4.58 27.55
N LEU A 360 9.46 -3.77 28.48
CA LEU A 360 10.27 -3.11 29.51
C LEU A 360 9.82 -3.60 30.89
N ASN A 361 10.74 -3.62 31.86
CA ASN A 361 10.39 -3.91 33.24
C ASN A 361 9.55 -2.75 33.81
N PRO A 362 8.38 -2.99 34.45
CA PRO A 362 7.59 -1.93 35.07
C PRO A 362 8.36 -1.07 36.07
N ALA A 363 9.38 -1.61 36.76
CA ALA A 363 10.24 -0.80 37.63
C ALA A 363 10.99 0.30 36.85
N SER A 364 11.39 0.02 35.60
CA SER A 364 12.02 1.03 34.74
C SER A 364 11.03 2.09 34.27
N MET A 365 9.74 1.74 34.10
CA MET A 365 8.70 2.72 33.76
C MET A 365 8.52 3.74 34.90
N LEU A 366 8.45 3.25 36.15
CA LEU A 366 8.32 4.10 37.34
C LEU A 366 9.55 5.02 37.57
N VAL A 367 10.76 4.48 37.39
CA VAL A 367 12.00 5.27 37.54
C VAL A 367 12.13 6.35 36.46
N LEU A 368 11.44 6.19 35.33
CA LEU A 368 11.37 7.16 34.25
C LEU A 368 10.16 8.11 34.41
N ASP A 369 9.74 8.38 35.66
CA ASP A 369 8.64 9.27 36.04
C ASP A 369 7.33 9.00 35.27
N ASP A 370 7.03 7.73 35.02
CA ASP A 370 5.84 7.26 34.31
C ASP A 370 5.68 7.85 32.88
N PHE A 371 6.77 8.34 32.27
CA PHE A 371 6.76 8.76 30.86
C PHE A 371 6.57 7.59 29.89
N ILE A 372 6.88 6.36 30.31
CA ILE A 372 6.62 5.12 29.56
C ILE A 372 5.58 4.33 30.34
N THR A 373 4.45 4.00 29.71
CA THR A 373 3.32 3.29 30.33
C THR A 373 2.98 2.00 29.60
#